data_AF-A0A2U3B0R3-F1
#
_entry.id   AF-A0A2U3B0R3-F1
#
_cell.length_a   1.000
_cell.length_b   1.000
_cell.length_c   1.000
_cell.angle_alpha   90.00
_cell.angle_beta   90.00
_cell.angle_gamma   90.00
#
_symmetry.space_group_name_H-M   'P 1'
#
loop_
_entity.id
_entity.type
_entity.pdbx_description
1 polymer ?
#
loop_
_entity_poly.entity_id
_entity_poly.type
_entity_poly.pdbx_seq_one_letter_code
_entity_poly.pdbx_strand_id
1 'polypeptide(L)'
;MYKYIRKSKAKRSFEYANRLIASDILTPFPIAYIENTNVFGLTTSYYISKHVNYDFDFRDLIHKPLFPNRKIILQQFTAFTFKLHENHIDFLDHSPGNTLIVEKQDKQYDFYLIDLNRMRFKTMDFNKRMHNFRRLWLSKSMVKIMSETYSELYHTSYKETYSLMLKHSRAFQKKVNSKKLRRSGRKMKFKSE
;
A
#
# COMPACT_ATOMS: atom_id res chain seq x y z
N MET A 1 -21.80 -24.79 5.81
CA MET A 1 -22.29 -23.74 4.88
C MET A 1 -21.32 -22.54 4.67
N TYR A 2 -20.21 -22.35 5.41
CA TYR A 2 -19.36 -21.14 5.32
C TYR A 2 -18.09 -21.25 4.43
N LYS A 3 -17.72 -22.43 3.91
CA LYS A 3 -16.47 -22.66 3.16
C LYS A 3 -16.49 -22.11 1.72
N TYR A 4 -17.65 -21.84 1.13
CA TYR A 4 -17.78 -21.61 -0.33
C TYR A 4 -17.85 -20.15 -0.78
N ILE A 5 -17.92 -19.17 0.12
CA ILE A 5 -18.13 -17.77 -0.29
C ILE A 5 -16.79 -17.00 -0.41
N ARG A 6 -15.73 -17.43 0.27
CA ARG A 6 -14.44 -16.72 0.22
C ARG A 6 -13.24 -17.64 0.49
N LYS A 7 -12.27 -17.65 -0.44
CA LYS A 7 -10.95 -18.32 -0.26
C LYS A 7 -10.28 -17.86 1.03
N SER A 8 -9.48 -18.73 1.67
CA SER A 8 -8.74 -18.36 2.89
C SER A 8 -7.79 -17.18 2.65
N LYS A 9 -7.29 -16.58 3.74
CA LYS A 9 -6.26 -15.55 3.64
C LYS A 9 -5.00 -16.10 2.95
N ALA A 10 -4.57 -17.31 3.33
CA ALA A 10 -3.36 -17.91 2.80
C ALA A 10 -3.46 -18.19 1.30
N LYS A 11 -4.56 -18.82 0.87
CA LYS A 11 -4.80 -19.09 -0.56
C LYS A 11 -4.84 -17.81 -1.39
N ARG A 12 -5.53 -16.76 -0.90
CA ARG A 12 -5.53 -15.46 -1.58
C ARG A 12 -4.13 -14.86 -1.67
N SER A 13 -3.35 -14.88 -0.59
CA SER A 13 -1.97 -14.35 -0.62
C SER A 13 -1.10 -15.07 -1.63
N PHE A 14 -1.16 -16.40 -1.69
CA PHE A 14 -0.42 -17.19 -2.67
C PHE A 14 -0.86 -16.88 -4.11
N GLU A 15 -2.16 -16.88 -4.40
CA GLU A 15 -2.68 -16.57 -5.73
C GLU A 15 -2.33 -15.15 -6.17
N TYR A 16 -2.40 -14.18 -5.25
CA TYR A 16 -2.12 -12.78 -5.57
C TYR A 16 -0.62 -12.55 -5.75
N ALA A 17 0.24 -13.21 -4.97
CA ALA A 17 1.69 -13.16 -5.17
C ALA A 17 2.09 -13.62 -6.57
N ASN A 18 1.53 -14.75 -7.04
CA ASN A 18 1.77 -15.25 -8.39
C ASN A 18 1.29 -14.26 -9.47
N ARG A 19 0.15 -13.60 -9.27
CA ARG A 19 -0.34 -12.55 -10.18
C ARG A 19 0.58 -11.33 -10.22
N LEU A 20 1.10 -10.90 -9.07
CA LEU A 20 2.05 -9.79 -9.01
C LEU A 20 3.32 -10.11 -9.78
N ILE A 21 3.90 -11.30 -9.59
CA ILE A 21 5.10 -11.76 -10.30
C ILE A 21 4.84 -11.80 -11.81
N ALA A 22 3.69 -12.31 -12.25
CA ALA A 22 3.31 -12.31 -13.67
C ALA A 22 3.16 -10.89 -14.27
N SER A 23 2.89 -9.88 -13.43
CA SER A 23 2.84 -8.46 -13.79
C SER A 23 4.16 -7.72 -13.54
N ASP A 24 5.26 -8.45 -13.30
CA ASP A 24 6.58 -7.90 -12.99
C ASP A 24 6.55 -6.93 -11.78
N ILE A 25 5.75 -7.28 -10.78
CA ILE A 25 5.65 -6.58 -9.49
C ILE A 25 6.27 -7.47 -8.42
N LEU A 26 7.30 -6.93 -7.76
CA LEU A 26 8.04 -7.67 -6.75
C LEU A 26 7.22 -7.90 -5.47
N THR A 27 7.36 -9.11 -4.96
CA THR A 27 6.76 -9.60 -3.71
C THR A 27 7.57 -10.82 -3.23
N PRO A 28 7.61 -11.15 -1.93
CA PRO A 28 8.27 -12.37 -1.47
C PRO A 28 7.79 -13.60 -2.24
N PHE A 29 8.73 -14.34 -2.84
CA PHE A 29 8.40 -15.43 -3.75
C PHE A 29 7.48 -16.46 -3.06
N PRO A 30 6.27 -16.70 -3.58
CA PRO A 30 5.32 -17.62 -2.96
C PRO A 30 5.79 -19.06 -3.10
N ILE A 31 5.91 -19.79 -2.00
CA ILE A 31 6.31 -21.20 -1.99
C ILE A 31 5.07 -22.09 -1.96
N ALA A 32 4.20 -21.88 -0.98
CA ALA A 32 3.02 -22.72 -0.78
C ALA A 32 1.95 -22.00 0.06
N TYR A 33 0.76 -22.58 0.08
CA TYR A 33 -0.22 -22.32 1.12
C TYR A 33 -0.77 -23.65 1.67
N ILE A 34 -1.13 -23.65 2.95
CA ILE A 34 -1.73 -24.79 3.64
C ILE A 34 -3.09 -24.35 4.18
N GLU A 35 -4.12 -25.16 4.02
CA GLU A 35 -5.46 -24.97 4.58
C GLU A 35 -5.84 -26.21 5.37
N ASN A 36 -6.10 -26.05 6.67
CA ASN A 36 -6.66 -27.11 7.50
C ASN A 36 -8.16 -26.87 7.67
N THR A 37 -8.95 -27.93 7.54
CA THR A 37 -10.41 -27.85 7.66
C THR A 37 -10.96 -28.98 8.50
N ASN A 38 -12.05 -28.72 9.22
CA ASN A 38 -12.86 -29.73 9.88
C ASN A 38 -14.30 -29.69 9.33
N VAL A 39 -15.20 -30.47 9.93
CA VAL A 39 -16.62 -30.55 9.55
C VAL A 39 -17.32 -29.18 9.60
N PHE A 40 -16.84 -28.26 10.47
CA PHE A 40 -17.38 -26.91 10.62
C PHE A 40 -16.78 -25.88 9.65
N GLY A 41 -15.63 -26.16 9.03
CA GLY A 41 -15.03 -25.29 8.01
C GLY A 41 -13.51 -25.13 8.15
N LEU A 42 -12.99 -23.99 7.70
CA LEU A 42 -11.56 -23.66 7.78
C LEU A 42 -11.15 -23.40 9.24
N THR A 43 -10.15 -24.15 9.73
CA THR A 43 -9.61 -23.99 11.08
C THR A 43 -8.38 -23.10 11.07
N THR A 44 -7.37 -23.47 10.29
CA THR A 44 -6.13 -22.70 10.14
C THR A 44 -5.71 -22.62 8.68
N SER A 45 -4.93 -21.58 8.37
CA SER A 45 -4.36 -21.41 7.03
C SER A 45 -3.00 -20.73 7.12
N TYR A 46 -2.01 -21.25 6.41
CA TYR A 46 -0.62 -20.75 6.41
C TYR A 46 -0.20 -20.38 5.00
N TYR A 47 0.41 -19.21 4.84
CA TYR A 47 1.07 -18.79 3.60
C TYR A 47 2.57 -18.83 3.83
N ILE A 48 3.30 -19.49 2.94
CA ILE A 48 4.75 -19.69 3.03
C ILE A 48 5.38 -19.01 1.82
N SER A 49 6.33 -18.11 2.06
CA SER A 49 7.10 -17.42 1.03
C SER A 49 8.59 -17.45 1.36
N LYS A 50 9.44 -17.20 0.37
CA LYS A 50 10.85 -16.90 0.63
C LYS A 50 10.96 -15.66 1.50
N HIS A 51 11.91 -15.65 2.43
CA HIS A 51 12.29 -14.45 3.15
C HIS A 51 12.99 -13.48 2.19
N VAL A 52 12.66 -12.19 2.30
CA VAL A 52 13.34 -11.11 1.56
C VAL A 52 14.20 -10.38 2.57
N ASN A 53 15.52 -10.33 2.33
CA ASN A 53 16.39 -9.44 3.09
C ASN A 53 16.19 -8.02 2.54
N TYR A 54 15.81 -7.07 3.41
CA TYR A 54 15.46 -5.71 3.03
C TYR A 54 16.13 -4.69 3.95
N ASP A 55 16.42 -3.51 3.43
CA ASP A 55 17.19 -2.49 4.15
C ASP A 55 16.30 -1.61 5.03
N PHE A 56 15.11 -1.26 4.53
CA PHE A 56 14.12 -0.46 5.24
C PHE A 56 12.72 -0.67 4.68
N ASP A 57 11.70 -0.10 5.32
CA ASP A 57 10.34 -0.08 4.80
C ASP A 57 9.81 1.34 4.63
N PHE A 58 8.65 1.49 3.99
CA PHE A 58 8.14 2.82 3.67
C PHE A 58 7.84 3.70 4.91
N ARG A 59 7.75 3.13 6.13
CA ARG A 59 7.61 3.89 7.38
C ARG A 59 8.83 4.76 7.64
N ASP A 60 10.03 4.32 7.27
CA ASP A 60 11.24 5.12 7.48
C ASP A 60 11.17 6.47 6.75
N LEU A 61 10.62 6.48 5.53
CA LEU A 61 10.42 7.73 4.75
C LEU A 61 9.40 8.67 5.40
N ILE A 62 8.49 8.15 6.21
CA ILE A 62 7.49 8.94 6.95
C ILE A 62 8.10 9.50 8.23
N HIS A 63 8.81 8.67 8.99
CA HIS A 63 9.32 9.02 10.31
C HIS A 63 10.64 9.79 10.27
N LYS A 64 11.41 9.70 9.18
CA LYS A 64 12.70 10.37 9.00
C LYS A 64 12.63 11.34 7.81
N PRO A 65 12.23 12.61 8.01
CA PRO A 65 12.12 13.59 6.93
C PRO A 65 13.43 13.86 6.16
N LEU A 66 14.58 13.65 6.82
CA LEU A 66 15.93 13.81 6.28
C LEU A 66 16.53 12.49 5.77
N PHE A 67 15.70 11.46 5.51
CA PHE A 67 16.19 10.19 4.98
C PHE A 67 16.99 10.41 3.67
N PRO A 68 18.18 9.80 3.50
CA PRO A 68 18.99 9.94 2.30
C PRO A 68 18.22 9.58 1.02
N ASN A 69 18.42 10.31 -0.07
CA ASN A 69 17.75 10.07 -1.36
C ASN A 69 16.20 10.03 -1.30
N ARG A 70 15.58 10.52 -0.23
CA ARG A 70 14.12 10.41 0.00
C ARG A 70 13.27 10.88 -1.17
N LYS A 71 13.66 11.95 -1.87
CA LYS A 71 12.94 12.42 -3.06
C LYS A 71 12.95 11.35 -4.15
N ILE A 72 14.12 10.80 -4.48
CA ILE A 72 14.30 9.76 -5.51
C ILE A 72 13.48 8.51 -5.15
N ILE A 73 13.56 8.06 -3.90
CA ILE A 73 12.80 6.88 -3.43
C ILE A 73 11.29 7.13 -3.59
N LEU A 74 10.79 8.33 -3.24
CA LEU A 74 9.38 8.66 -3.41
C LEU A 74 8.95 8.70 -4.88
N GLN A 75 9.81 9.19 -5.78
CA GLN A 75 9.54 9.20 -7.22
C GLN A 75 9.46 7.77 -7.77
N GLN A 76 10.44 6.92 -7.44
CA GLN A 76 10.44 5.51 -7.87
C GLN A 76 9.29 4.71 -7.26
N PHE A 77 8.96 4.92 -5.98
CA PHE A 77 7.79 4.30 -5.34
C PHE A 77 6.47 4.74 -6.00
N THR A 78 6.41 6.01 -6.45
CA THR A 78 5.25 6.51 -7.19
C THR A 78 5.12 5.82 -8.54
N ALA A 79 6.23 5.67 -9.29
CA ALA A 79 6.26 4.92 -10.54
C ALA A 79 5.89 3.44 -10.34
N PHE A 80 6.39 2.82 -9.26
CA PHE A 80 6.00 1.48 -8.85
C PHE A 80 4.49 1.37 -8.58
N THR A 81 3.92 2.29 -7.79
CA THR A 81 2.47 2.31 -7.54
C THR A 81 1.65 2.60 -8.82
N PHE A 82 2.18 3.41 -9.74
CA PHE A 82 1.59 3.61 -11.05
C PHE A 82 1.57 2.30 -11.86
N LYS A 83 2.66 1.52 -11.86
CA LYS A 83 2.74 0.18 -12.49
C LYS A 83 1.68 -0.78 -11.92
N LEU A 84 1.41 -0.76 -10.61
CA LEU A 84 0.29 -1.51 -10.02
C LEU A 84 -1.04 -1.11 -10.67
N HIS A 85 -1.29 0.19 -10.80
CA HIS A 85 -2.54 0.70 -11.35
C HIS A 85 -2.71 0.37 -12.84
N GLU A 86 -1.64 0.44 -13.63
CA GLU A 86 -1.62 0.01 -15.04
C GLU A 86 -1.93 -1.47 -15.17
N ASN A 87 -1.43 -2.30 -14.25
CA ASN A 87 -1.75 -3.72 -14.16
C ASN A 87 -3.10 -4.00 -13.45
N HIS A 88 -3.96 -3.00 -13.31
CA HIS A 88 -5.31 -3.13 -12.76
C HIS A 88 -5.32 -3.67 -11.31
N ILE A 89 -4.32 -3.34 -10.50
CA ILE A 89 -4.21 -3.80 -9.11
C ILE A 89 -4.60 -2.67 -8.16
N ASP A 90 -5.73 -2.84 -7.47
CA ASP A 90 -6.19 -2.00 -6.35
C ASP A 90 -5.75 -2.66 -5.04
N PHE A 91 -4.60 -2.20 -4.51
CA PHE A 91 -4.06 -2.72 -3.25
C PHE A 91 -4.79 -2.07 -2.06
N LEU A 92 -5.77 -2.77 -1.48
CA LEU A 92 -6.64 -2.18 -0.45
C LEU A 92 -5.92 -1.91 0.86
N ASP A 93 -4.81 -2.59 1.10
CA ASP A 93 -3.95 -2.42 2.25
C ASP A 93 -2.60 -1.77 1.89
N HIS A 94 -2.61 -0.78 0.98
CA HIS A 94 -1.45 0.06 0.61
C HIS A 94 -1.01 1.00 1.75
N SER A 95 -0.56 0.42 2.86
CA SER A 95 -0.04 1.12 4.04
C SER A 95 1.49 1.08 4.09
N PRO A 96 2.13 1.99 4.84
CA PRO A 96 3.59 2.10 4.88
C PRO A 96 4.31 0.81 5.29
N GLY A 97 3.75 0.07 6.25
CA GLY A 97 4.33 -1.19 6.70
C GLY A 97 4.17 -2.36 5.72
N ASN A 98 3.53 -2.16 4.56
CA ASN A 98 3.28 -3.22 3.58
C ASN A 98 4.15 -3.09 2.31
N THR A 99 5.20 -2.28 2.37
CA THR A 99 6.20 -2.18 1.31
C THR A 99 7.60 -2.24 1.90
N LEU A 100 8.30 -3.33 1.63
CA LEU A 100 9.72 -3.50 1.94
C LEU A 100 10.54 -2.89 0.80
N ILE A 101 11.68 -2.29 1.14
CA ILE A 101 12.54 -1.59 0.19
C ILE A 101 13.95 -2.16 0.29
N VAL A 102 14.49 -2.56 -0.87
CA VAL A 102 15.88 -3.00 -1.02
C VAL A 102 16.62 -1.95 -1.83
N GLU A 103 17.71 -1.42 -1.29
CA GLU A 103 18.59 -0.49 -1.98
C GLU A 103 19.47 -1.25 -2.98
N LYS A 104 19.64 -0.67 -4.16
CA LYS A 104 20.46 -1.17 -5.24
C LYS A 104 21.54 -0.14 -5.56
N GLN A 105 22.45 -0.50 -6.46
CA GLN A 105 23.44 0.44 -6.98
C GLN A 105 22.77 1.61 -7.71
N ASP A 106 23.50 2.72 -7.85
CA ASP A 106 23.07 3.90 -8.61
C ASP A 106 21.74 4.53 -8.17
N LYS A 107 21.45 4.49 -6.85
CA LYS A 107 20.22 5.04 -6.23
C LYS A 107 18.94 4.42 -6.82
N GLN A 108 19.00 3.15 -7.18
CA GLN A 108 17.82 2.37 -7.56
C GLN A 108 17.28 1.61 -6.35
N TYR A 109 15.96 1.39 -6.32
CA TYR A 109 15.29 0.75 -5.20
C TYR A 109 14.26 -0.27 -5.69
N ASP A 110 14.32 -1.49 -5.15
CA ASP A 110 13.32 -2.52 -5.38
C ASP A 110 12.22 -2.43 -4.31
N PHE A 111 10.96 -2.47 -4.72
CA PHE A 111 9.79 -2.38 -3.82
C PHE A 111 9.04 -3.71 -3.77
N TYR A 112 9.02 -4.35 -2.60
CA TYR A 112 8.33 -5.63 -2.39
C TYR A 112 7.02 -5.41 -1.63
N LEU A 113 5.89 -5.84 -2.22
CA LEU A 113 4.60 -5.84 -1.51
C LEU A 113 4.51 -7.03 -0.55
N ILE A 114 3.97 -6.79 0.64
CA ILE A 114 3.59 -7.83 1.62
C ILE A 114 2.14 -7.63 2.08
N ASP A 115 1.63 -8.54 2.93
CA ASP A 115 0.21 -8.57 3.36
C ASP A 115 -0.77 -8.51 2.17
N LEU A 116 -0.59 -9.46 1.25
CA LEU A 116 -1.26 -9.42 -0.06
C LEU A 116 -2.75 -9.77 0.01
N ASN A 117 -3.25 -10.31 1.11
CA ASN A 117 -4.56 -10.98 1.21
C ASN A 117 -5.79 -10.12 0.84
N ARG A 118 -5.60 -8.81 0.62
CA ARG A 118 -6.63 -7.80 0.33
C ARG A 118 -6.24 -6.92 -0.87
N MET A 119 -6.23 -7.54 -2.05
CA MET A 119 -6.16 -6.88 -3.35
C MET A 119 -7.45 -7.08 -4.15
N ARG A 120 -7.72 -6.17 -5.10
CA ARG A 120 -8.72 -6.35 -6.16
C ARG A 120 -8.04 -6.15 -7.51
N PHE A 121 -8.28 -7.06 -8.44
CA PHE A 121 -7.74 -7.00 -9.80
C PHE A 121 -8.85 -6.47 -10.71
N LYS A 122 -8.86 -5.16 -10.96
CA LYS A 122 -9.87 -4.43 -11.72
C LYS A 122 -9.32 -3.10 -12.22
N THR A 123 -9.88 -2.58 -13.30
CA THR A 123 -9.58 -1.23 -13.77
C THR A 123 -9.97 -0.19 -12.71
N MET A 124 -9.19 0.88 -12.62
CA MET A 124 -9.44 2.01 -11.74
C MET A 124 -9.38 3.30 -12.54
N ASP A 125 -10.42 4.13 -12.37
CA ASP A 125 -10.38 5.53 -12.79
C ASP A 125 -9.34 6.31 -11.98
N PHE A 126 -9.00 7.50 -12.49
CA PHE A 126 -8.00 8.38 -11.89
C PHE A 126 -8.26 8.67 -10.41
N ASN A 127 -9.51 8.98 -10.04
CA ASN A 127 -9.86 9.29 -8.66
C ASN A 127 -9.67 8.08 -7.72
N LYS A 128 -10.01 6.86 -8.16
CA LYS A 128 -9.75 5.62 -7.40
C LYS A 128 -8.25 5.35 -7.24
N ARG A 129 -7.45 5.61 -8.28
CA ARG A 129 -5.97 5.52 -8.23
C ARG A 129 -5.40 6.48 -7.19
N MET A 130 -5.84 7.75 -7.17
CA MET A 130 -5.43 8.73 -6.15
C MET A 130 -5.88 8.35 -4.74
N HIS A 131 -7.09 7.78 -4.64
CA HIS A 131 -7.61 7.27 -3.38
C HIS A 131 -6.78 6.09 -2.85
N ASN A 132 -6.14 5.28 -3.70
CA ASN A 132 -5.32 4.13 -3.27
C ASN A 132 -4.14 4.56 -2.37
N PHE A 133 -3.52 5.72 -2.64
CA PHE A 133 -2.43 6.29 -1.83
C PHE A 133 -2.82 6.73 -0.41
N ARG A 134 -4.11 6.93 -0.11
CA ARG A 134 -4.56 7.57 1.14
C ARG A 134 -4.10 6.88 2.42
N ARG A 135 -3.81 5.57 2.36
CA ARG A 135 -3.43 4.75 3.51
C ARG A 135 -1.94 4.85 3.85
N LEU A 136 -1.14 5.53 3.02
CA LEU A 136 0.30 5.72 3.23
C LEU A 136 0.65 6.81 4.27
N TRP A 137 -0.31 7.55 4.82
CA TRP A 137 -0.05 8.60 5.82
C TRP A 137 0.97 9.66 5.36
N LEU A 138 0.92 10.02 4.07
CA LEU A 138 1.86 10.96 3.47
C LEU A 138 1.80 12.35 4.13
N SER A 139 2.97 12.95 4.33
CA SER A 139 3.08 14.37 4.66
C SER A 139 2.75 15.24 3.44
N LYS A 140 2.46 16.54 3.64
CA LYS A 140 2.24 17.46 2.52
C LYS A 140 3.43 17.49 1.54
N SER A 141 4.67 17.40 2.04
CA SER A 141 5.86 17.38 1.19
C SER A 141 5.96 16.10 0.36
N MET A 142 5.62 14.94 0.91
CA MET A 142 5.54 13.69 0.15
C MET A 142 4.46 13.77 -0.92
N VAL A 143 3.27 14.28 -0.58
CA VAL A 143 2.16 14.42 -1.54
C VAL A 143 2.59 15.27 -2.72
N LYS A 144 3.32 16.39 -2.52
CA LYS A 144 3.85 17.21 -3.63
C LYS A 144 4.71 16.38 -4.59
N ILE A 145 5.76 15.74 -4.07
CA ILE A 145 6.72 14.95 -4.87
C ILE A 145 5.97 13.84 -5.63
N MET A 146 5.13 13.08 -4.94
CA MET A 146 4.42 11.96 -5.55
C MET A 146 3.39 12.43 -6.57
N SER A 147 2.70 13.56 -6.33
CA SER A 147 1.73 14.09 -7.29
C SER A 147 2.38 14.63 -8.55
N GLU A 148 3.58 15.21 -8.47
CA GLU A 148 4.36 15.66 -9.63
C GLU A 148 4.67 14.46 -10.52
N THR A 149 5.36 13.46 -9.99
CA THR A 149 5.70 12.23 -10.71
C THR A 149 4.48 11.48 -11.24
N TYR A 150 3.42 11.34 -10.44
CA TYR A 150 2.23 10.62 -10.89
C TYR A 150 1.52 11.36 -12.03
N SER A 151 1.46 12.70 -11.96
CA SER A 151 0.80 13.51 -12.99
C SER A 151 1.48 13.41 -14.35
N GLU A 152 2.82 13.35 -14.35
CA GLU A 152 3.63 13.14 -15.55
C GLU A 152 3.36 11.77 -16.18
N LEU A 153 3.42 10.70 -15.37
CA LEU A 153 3.18 9.33 -15.82
C LEU A 153 1.75 9.11 -16.33
N TYR A 154 0.77 9.76 -15.72
CA TYR A 154 -0.65 9.63 -16.07
C TYR A 154 -1.08 10.63 -17.17
N HIS A 155 -0.22 11.57 -17.57
CA HIS A 155 -0.53 12.66 -18.50
C HIS A 155 -1.72 13.53 -18.06
N THR A 156 -1.68 14.01 -16.82
CA THR A 156 -2.68 14.94 -16.25
C THR A 156 -2.00 16.12 -15.56
N SER A 157 -2.79 17.07 -15.05
CA SER A 157 -2.24 18.22 -14.34
C SER A 157 -1.73 17.85 -12.93
N TYR A 158 -0.59 18.42 -12.57
CA TYR A 158 -0.07 18.37 -11.20
C TYR A 158 -1.11 18.89 -10.19
N LYS A 159 -1.78 20.01 -10.50
CA LYS A 159 -2.73 20.67 -9.59
C LYS A 159 -3.92 19.76 -9.24
N GLU A 160 -4.48 19.06 -10.24
CA GLU A 160 -5.58 18.12 -10.03
C GLU A 160 -5.11 16.91 -9.21
N THR A 161 -3.99 16.31 -9.60
CA THR A 161 -3.38 15.15 -8.93
C THR A 161 -3.10 15.44 -7.45
N TYR A 162 -2.40 16.55 -7.18
CA TYR A 162 -2.08 17.01 -5.83
C TYR A 162 -3.36 17.21 -5.00
N SER A 163 -4.36 17.88 -5.57
CA SER A 163 -5.62 18.18 -4.88
C SER A 163 -6.35 16.90 -4.48
N LEU A 164 -6.44 15.91 -5.37
CA LEU A 164 -7.08 14.62 -5.10
C LEU A 164 -6.31 13.78 -4.07
N MET A 165 -5.00 13.62 -4.24
CA MET A 165 -4.17 12.88 -3.27
C MET A 165 -4.27 13.49 -1.87
N LEU A 166 -4.21 14.82 -1.78
CA LEU A 166 -4.30 15.53 -0.51
C LEU A 166 -5.69 15.42 0.12
N LYS A 167 -6.75 15.55 -0.68
CA LYS A 167 -8.15 15.36 -0.25
C LYS A 167 -8.34 13.98 0.37
N HIS A 168 -7.96 12.92 -0.34
CA HIS A 168 -8.11 11.54 0.12
C HIS A 168 -7.27 11.24 1.36
N SER A 169 -6.02 11.71 1.38
CA SER A 169 -5.11 11.54 2.53
C SER A 169 -5.67 12.21 3.79
N ARG A 170 -6.11 13.47 3.69
CA ARG A 170 -6.70 14.21 4.83
C ARG A 170 -7.99 13.57 5.33
N ALA A 171 -8.88 13.16 4.42
CA ALA A 171 -10.13 12.51 4.77
C ALA A 171 -9.88 11.19 5.53
N PHE A 172 -8.91 10.40 5.07
CA PHE A 172 -8.52 9.16 5.73
C PHE A 172 -7.92 9.40 7.12
N GLN A 173 -6.95 10.32 7.24
CA GLN A 173 -6.32 10.68 8.52
C GLN A 173 -7.35 11.19 9.53
N LYS A 174 -8.25 12.10 9.12
CA LYS A 174 -9.36 12.59 9.95
C LYS A 174 -10.21 11.43 10.46
N LYS A 175 -10.65 10.53 9.57
CA LYS A 175 -11.46 9.36 9.92
C LYS A 175 -10.77 8.45 10.95
N VAL A 176 -9.48 8.17 10.77
CA VAL A 176 -8.73 7.30 11.71
C VAL A 176 -8.51 8.01 13.05
N ASN A 177 -8.14 9.29 13.04
CA ASN A 177 -7.91 10.06 14.26
C ASN A 177 -9.18 10.24 15.09
N SER A 178 -10.33 10.52 14.45
CA SER A 178 -11.63 10.60 15.14
C SER A 178 -12.01 9.26 15.79
N LYS A 179 -11.71 8.12 15.15
CA LYS A 179 -11.93 6.79 15.75
C LYS A 179 -11.02 6.55 16.95
N LYS A 180 -9.75 6.93 16.88
CA LYS A 180 -8.79 6.82 17.99
C LYS A 180 -9.24 7.68 19.17
N LEU A 181 -9.63 8.92 18.91
CA LEU A 181 -10.11 9.85 19.93
C LEU A 181 -11.33 9.29 20.67
N ARG A 182 -12.35 8.85 19.92
CA ARG A 182 -13.56 8.23 20.48
C ARG A 182 -13.26 7.01 21.36
N ARG A 183 -12.30 6.17 20.96
CA ARG A 183 -11.87 5.00 21.75
C ARG A 183 -11.06 5.37 23.00
N SER A 184 -10.34 6.47 22.97
CA SER A 184 -9.51 6.92 24.09
C SER A 184 -10.27 7.60 25.22
N GLY A 185 -11.58 7.87 25.05
CA GLY A 185 -12.39 8.62 26.03
C GLY A 185 -12.04 10.11 26.15
N ARG A 186 -10.98 10.59 25.49
CA ARG A 186 -10.58 12.00 25.48
C ARG A 186 -11.59 12.84 24.66
N LYS A 187 -12.18 13.88 25.26
CA LYS A 187 -12.97 14.89 24.53
C LYS A 187 -12.04 15.83 23.76
N MET A 188 -12.49 16.37 22.62
CA MET A 188 -11.77 17.46 21.95
C MET A 188 -11.72 18.67 22.89
N LYS A 189 -10.52 19.03 23.37
CA LYS A 189 -10.31 20.34 23.98
C LYS A 189 -10.11 21.33 22.84
N PHE A 190 -11.12 22.15 22.57
CA PHE A 190 -10.89 23.37 21.79
C PHE A 190 -10.11 24.32 22.70
N LYS A 191 -8.94 24.79 22.25
CA LYS A 191 -8.35 25.98 22.86
C LYS A 191 -9.25 27.16 22.45
N SER A 192 -9.87 27.78 23.43
CA SER A 192 -10.46 29.11 23.32
C SER A 192 -9.33 30.12 23.49
N GLU A 193 -8.90 30.72 22.38
CA GLU A 193 -8.23 32.02 22.33
C GLU A 193 -8.93 32.84 21.26
#